data_AF-A0A1M6YGE4-F1
#
_entry.id   AF-A0A1M6YGE4-F1
#
_cell.length_a   1.000
_cell.length_b   1.000
_cell.length_c   1.000
_cell.angle_alpha   90.00
_cell.angle_beta   90.00
_cell.angle_gamma   90.00
#
_symmetry.space_group_name_H-M   'P 1'
#
loop_
_entity.id
_entity.type
_entity.pdbx_description
1 polymer ?
#
loop_
_entity_poly.entity_id
_entity_poly.type
_entity_poly.pdbx_seq_one_letter_code
_entity_poly.pdbx_strand_id
1 'polypeptide(L)'
;MLTKIYENPAVYRVDVPLPDNPLKNLNCYVIQDSGETLIIDTGFNRKECLDALLEGLAELDADWEKTNLFLTHLHADHTGLAPTLMKDKPGKMYMSRVDYAVLEGLMVGEVWKVSDANFIAEGFTQEQINILHSGNPARGFEPECFFDVEELEDGDVITVGKWKFQCILVPGHTPGQMLLYQREEQLLFTADHILFDITPNITCWVGTADSLGNYLDSLVKTRDIPIRTALPAHRKNDMNVYERMDEIVEHHLKRMKETVDAIQQFPGSHATKIAACLRWSMRGKTWEEFPLSQRWFAVGETIAHLDYLVCRGYAERKVVDGKNAYWLTMDGALCKSKLDCIWKNYRAK
;
A
#
# COMPACT_ATOMS: atom_id res chain seq x y z
N MET A 1 -23.14 4.56 -10.97
CA MET A 1 -22.07 3.91 -10.16
C MET A 1 -21.51 4.84 -9.09
N LEU A 2 -21.85 6.12 -9.18
CA LEU A 2 -21.47 7.16 -8.27
C LEU A 2 -22.31 7.14 -6.97
N THR A 3 -21.69 7.46 -5.84
CA THR A 3 -22.41 7.69 -4.58
C THR A 3 -21.85 8.93 -3.91
N LYS A 4 -22.71 9.90 -3.56
CA LYS A 4 -22.30 11.01 -2.69
C LYS A 4 -22.15 10.46 -1.26
N ILE A 5 -20.95 10.56 -0.70
CA ILE A 5 -20.60 9.97 0.60
C ILE A 5 -20.26 11.03 1.66
N TYR A 6 -20.05 12.28 1.24
CA TYR A 6 -19.80 13.40 2.14
C TYR A 6 -20.39 14.69 1.56
N GLU A 7 -20.97 15.53 2.40
CA GLU A 7 -21.75 16.70 1.96
C GLU A 7 -20.90 17.96 1.71
N ASN A 8 -19.97 18.27 2.60
CA ASN A 8 -19.21 19.53 2.60
C ASN A 8 -17.81 19.29 3.22
N PRO A 9 -16.74 19.04 2.43
CA PRO A 9 -16.70 19.09 0.96
C PRO A 9 -17.63 18.08 0.30
N ALA A 10 -18.14 18.39 -0.89
CA ALA A 10 -18.90 17.39 -1.64
C ALA A 10 -17.92 16.31 -2.11
N VAL A 11 -18.01 15.12 -1.51
CA VAL A 11 -17.21 13.96 -1.88
C VAL A 11 -18.12 12.89 -2.43
N TYR A 12 -17.76 12.44 -3.62
CA TYR A 12 -18.39 11.36 -4.31
C TYR A 12 -17.42 10.19 -4.41
N ARG A 13 -17.97 8.98 -4.47
CA ARG A 13 -17.21 7.77 -4.70
C ARG A 13 -17.70 7.12 -5.98
N VAL A 14 -16.77 6.84 -6.88
CA VAL A 14 -16.97 5.92 -8.01
C VAL A 14 -16.43 4.56 -7.58
N ASP A 15 -17.29 3.54 -7.59
CA ASP A 15 -16.90 2.15 -7.36
C ASP A 15 -16.25 1.60 -8.65
N VAL A 16 -14.93 1.58 -8.69
CA VAL A 16 -14.16 1.14 -9.86
C VAL A 16 -13.92 -0.37 -9.74
N PRO A 17 -14.48 -1.21 -10.62
CA PRO A 17 -14.35 -2.65 -10.52
C PRO A 17 -12.90 -3.07 -10.76
N LEU A 18 -12.42 -4.06 -10.01
CA LEU A 18 -11.14 -4.74 -10.22
C LEU A 18 -11.43 -6.22 -10.54
N PRO A 19 -11.80 -6.56 -11.79
CA PRO A 19 -12.25 -7.91 -12.13
C PRO A 19 -11.15 -8.94 -11.90
N ASP A 20 -11.53 -10.11 -11.40
CA ASP A 20 -10.63 -11.22 -11.07
C ASP A 20 -9.54 -10.90 -10.03
N ASN A 21 -9.68 -9.78 -9.31
CA ASN A 21 -8.78 -9.38 -8.23
C ASN A 21 -9.44 -9.64 -6.84
N PRO A 22 -8.70 -10.18 -5.85
CA PRO A 22 -9.20 -10.36 -4.49
C PRO A 22 -9.73 -9.09 -3.79
N LEU A 23 -9.25 -7.90 -4.17
CA LEU A 23 -9.72 -6.62 -3.67
C LEU A 23 -11.13 -6.26 -4.16
N LYS A 24 -11.54 -6.80 -5.30
CA LYS A 24 -12.83 -6.62 -5.99
C LYS A 24 -13.07 -5.23 -6.58
N ASN A 25 -12.73 -4.17 -5.86
CA ASN A 25 -12.93 -2.80 -6.31
C ASN A 25 -11.93 -1.82 -5.70
N LEU A 26 -11.77 -0.67 -6.37
CA LEU A 26 -11.16 0.55 -5.85
C LEU A 26 -12.27 1.59 -5.61
N ASN A 27 -12.22 2.25 -4.46
CA ASN A 27 -12.97 3.46 -4.18
C ASN A 27 -12.23 4.66 -4.78
N CYS A 28 -12.54 5.02 -6.02
CA CYS A 28 -12.09 6.30 -6.56
C CYS A 28 -12.93 7.42 -5.94
N TYR A 29 -12.28 8.42 -5.37
CA TYR A 29 -12.97 9.57 -4.78
C TYR A 29 -12.90 10.79 -5.70
N VAL A 30 -14.00 11.54 -5.74
CA VAL A 30 -14.09 12.78 -6.51
C VAL A 30 -14.58 13.89 -5.59
N ILE A 31 -13.81 14.97 -5.49
CA ILE A 31 -14.12 16.14 -4.68
C ILE A 31 -14.48 17.28 -5.63
N GLN A 32 -15.62 17.93 -5.40
CA GLN A 32 -16.05 19.09 -6.18
C GLN A 32 -16.38 20.29 -5.30
N ASP A 33 -15.86 21.45 -5.68
CA ASP A 33 -16.26 22.73 -5.09
C ASP A 33 -16.04 23.85 -6.12
N SER A 34 -17.03 24.74 -6.28
CA SER A 34 -16.90 25.94 -7.11
C SER A 34 -16.49 25.69 -8.58
N GLY A 35 -16.82 24.51 -9.13
CA GLY A 35 -16.47 24.09 -10.49
C GLY A 35 -15.07 23.49 -10.65
N GLU A 36 -14.29 23.39 -9.56
CA GLU A 36 -13.03 22.64 -9.53
C GLU A 36 -13.30 21.20 -9.11
N THR A 37 -12.56 20.27 -9.72
CA THR A 37 -12.67 18.83 -9.45
C THR A 37 -11.30 18.26 -9.10
N LEU A 38 -11.23 17.44 -8.06
CA LEU A 38 -10.07 16.60 -7.75
C LEU A 38 -10.50 15.13 -7.75
N ILE A 39 -9.91 14.35 -8.65
CA ILE A 39 -10.03 12.89 -8.69
C ILE A 39 -8.92 12.31 -7.82
N ILE A 40 -9.23 11.27 -7.05
CA ILE A 40 -8.28 10.53 -6.23
C ILE A 40 -8.26 9.08 -6.71
N ASP A 41 -7.11 8.66 -7.24
CA ASP A 41 -6.81 7.34 -7.82
C ASP A 41 -7.69 6.93 -9.03
N THR A 42 -7.23 5.93 -9.80
CA THR A 42 -7.78 5.67 -11.15
C THR A 42 -8.14 4.21 -11.47
N GLY A 43 -7.73 3.23 -10.68
CA GLY A 43 -7.93 1.82 -11.03
C GLY A 43 -6.81 1.27 -11.91
N PHE A 44 -6.90 -0.03 -12.19
CA PHE A 44 -6.00 -0.71 -13.13
C PHE A 44 -6.17 -0.17 -14.55
N ASN A 45 -5.09 -0.21 -15.35
CA ASN A 45 -5.15 0.05 -16.78
C ASN A 45 -5.96 -1.02 -17.53
N ARG A 46 -7.28 -0.91 -17.42
CA ARG A 46 -8.28 -1.85 -17.93
C ARG A 46 -9.50 -1.11 -18.42
N LYS A 47 -10.13 -1.66 -19.44
CA LYS A 47 -11.34 -1.10 -20.03
C LYS A 47 -12.47 -0.98 -19.00
N GLU A 48 -12.67 -2.00 -18.16
CA GLU A 48 -13.75 -2.01 -17.17
C GLU A 48 -13.57 -0.92 -16.11
N CYS A 49 -12.32 -0.63 -15.72
CA CYS A 49 -12.00 0.45 -14.81
C CYS A 49 -12.24 1.82 -15.47
N LEU A 50 -11.80 1.97 -16.73
CA LEU A 50 -11.94 3.22 -17.49
C LEU A 50 -13.41 3.55 -17.77
N ASP A 51 -14.21 2.56 -18.18
CA ASP A 51 -15.65 2.74 -18.43
C ASP A 51 -16.35 3.22 -17.14
N ALA A 52 -16.09 2.57 -16.00
CA ALA A 52 -16.70 2.93 -14.72
C ALA A 52 -16.32 4.36 -14.27
N LEU A 53 -15.06 4.76 -14.44
CA LEU A 53 -14.61 6.11 -14.15
C LEU A 53 -15.28 7.15 -15.04
N LEU A 54 -15.27 6.94 -16.37
CA LEU A 54 -15.86 7.89 -17.32
C LEU A 54 -17.37 8.03 -17.11
N GLU A 55 -18.08 6.94 -16.86
CA GLU A 55 -19.50 6.97 -16.52
C GLU A 55 -19.74 7.74 -15.22
N GLY A 56 -18.98 7.44 -14.16
CA GLY A 56 -19.12 8.12 -12.86
C GLY A 56 -18.80 9.62 -12.92
N LEU A 57 -17.80 10.03 -13.70
CA LEU A 57 -17.42 11.43 -13.89
C LEU A 57 -18.40 12.18 -14.80
N ALA A 58 -19.01 11.51 -15.78
CA ALA A 58 -20.07 12.09 -16.60
C ALA A 58 -21.34 12.38 -15.77
N GLU A 59 -21.65 11.56 -14.75
CA GLU A 59 -22.75 11.83 -13.80
C GLU A 59 -22.52 13.11 -12.97
N LEU A 60 -21.27 13.59 -12.84
CA LEU A 60 -20.88 14.76 -12.02
C LEU A 60 -20.78 16.08 -12.78
N ASP A 61 -20.99 16.08 -14.10
CA ASP A 61 -20.78 17.24 -14.98
C ASP A 61 -19.41 17.92 -14.73
N ALA A 62 -18.37 17.11 -14.55
CA ALA A 62 -17.03 17.59 -14.22
C ALA A 62 -16.44 18.40 -15.39
N ASP A 63 -16.01 19.63 -15.09
CA ASP A 63 -15.28 20.48 -16.03
C ASP A 63 -13.83 20.02 -16.15
N TRP A 64 -13.51 19.32 -17.24
CA TRP A 64 -12.16 18.80 -17.49
C TRP A 64 -11.08 19.88 -17.60
N GLU A 65 -11.45 21.14 -17.87
CA GLU A 65 -10.51 22.27 -17.84
C GLU A 65 -10.06 22.62 -16.42
N LYS A 66 -10.81 22.16 -15.40
CA LYS A 66 -10.56 22.38 -13.97
C LYS A 66 -10.55 21.10 -13.16
N THR A 67 -10.25 19.98 -13.82
CA THR A 67 -10.16 18.67 -13.19
C THR A 67 -8.71 18.28 -13.00
N ASN A 68 -8.28 18.12 -11.76
CA ASN A 68 -6.97 17.60 -11.41
C ASN A 68 -7.10 16.14 -10.92
N LEU A 69 -5.97 15.43 -10.91
CA LEU A 69 -5.87 14.06 -10.42
C LEU A 69 -4.79 13.99 -9.34
N PHE A 70 -5.09 13.34 -8.22
CA PHE A 70 -4.13 13.00 -7.18
C PHE A 70 -4.00 11.48 -7.08
N LEU A 71 -2.75 11.00 -7.13
CA LEU A 71 -2.40 9.59 -7.01
C LEU A 71 -1.81 9.34 -5.62
N THR A 72 -2.49 8.50 -4.83
CA THR A 72 -2.11 8.25 -3.44
C THR A 72 -0.78 7.52 -3.33
N HIS A 73 -0.50 6.57 -4.23
CA HIS A 73 0.72 5.80 -4.26
C HIS A 73 0.91 5.07 -5.60
N LEU A 74 2.08 4.44 -5.78
CA LEU A 74 2.52 3.88 -7.06
C LEU A 74 1.84 2.59 -7.54
N HIS A 75 0.99 1.93 -6.76
CA HIS A 75 0.43 0.64 -7.18
C HIS A 75 -0.48 0.80 -8.40
N ALA A 76 -0.50 -0.25 -9.23
CA ALA A 76 -1.14 -0.23 -10.54
C ALA A 76 -2.66 0.00 -10.46
N ASP A 77 -3.34 -0.40 -9.39
CA ASP A 77 -4.75 -0.10 -9.16
C ASP A 77 -5.02 1.34 -8.73
N HIS A 78 -4.00 2.15 -8.50
CA HIS A 78 -4.15 3.57 -8.18
C HIS A 78 -3.70 4.43 -9.36
N THR A 79 -2.60 4.05 -10.01
CA THR A 79 -1.96 4.82 -11.09
C THR A 79 -2.30 4.35 -12.50
N GLY A 80 -2.82 3.14 -12.68
CA GLY A 80 -2.86 2.45 -13.97
C GLY A 80 -3.53 3.24 -15.09
N LEU A 81 -4.64 3.91 -14.80
CA LEU A 81 -5.37 4.73 -15.78
C LEU A 81 -4.97 6.20 -15.79
N ALA A 82 -4.04 6.66 -14.95
CA ALA A 82 -3.64 8.06 -14.88
C ALA A 82 -3.30 8.70 -16.25
N PRO A 83 -2.38 8.14 -17.06
CA PRO A 83 -2.04 8.74 -18.36
C PRO A 83 -3.21 8.73 -19.33
N THR A 84 -4.00 7.66 -19.36
CA THR A 84 -5.14 7.52 -20.27
C THR A 84 -6.29 8.46 -19.89
N LEU A 85 -6.60 8.56 -18.60
CA LEU A 85 -7.66 9.39 -18.06
C LEU A 85 -7.37 10.87 -18.27
N MET A 86 -6.11 11.30 -18.06
CA MET A 86 -5.70 12.70 -18.16
C MET A 86 -5.18 13.09 -19.54
N LYS A 87 -5.18 12.17 -20.51
CA LYS A 87 -4.71 12.42 -21.88
C LYS A 87 -5.39 13.64 -22.50
N ASP A 88 -4.56 14.55 -23.02
CA ASP A 88 -4.94 15.80 -23.68
C ASP A 88 -5.75 16.78 -22.81
N LYS A 89 -5.73 16.60 -21.48
CA LYS A 89 -6.42 17.49 -20.52
C LYS A 89 -5.43 18.46 -19.88
N PRO A 90 -5.84 19.70 -19.60
CA PRO A 90 -4.94 20.73 -19.05
C PRO A 90 -4.70 20.59 -17.53
N GLY A 91 -5.48 19.73 -16.86
CA GLY A 91 -5.40 19.52 -15.43
C GLY A 91 -4.08 18.92 -14.96
N LYS A 92 -3.74 19.17 -13.70
CA LYS A 92 -2.53 18.65 -13.07
C LYS A 92 -2.73 17.23 -12.56
N MET A 93 -1.68 16.42 -12.68
CA MET A 93 -1.54 15.16 -11.94
C MET A 93 -0.59 15.40 -10.77
N TYR A 94 -0.95 14.94 -9.59
CA TYR A 94 -0.15 15.05 -8.37
C TYR A 94 0.21 13.67 -7.86
N MET A 95 1.44 13.52 -7.38
CA MET A 95 1.94 12.29 -6.76
C MET A 95 3.12 12.63 -5.87
N SER A 96 3.39 11.83 -4.83
CA SER A 96 4.58 12.09 -4.01
C SER A 96 5.86 11.94 -4.85
N ARG A 97 6.85 12.81 -4.61
CA ARG A 97 8.16 12.71 -5.26
C ARG A 97 8.78 11.32 -5.08
N VAL A 98 8.60 10.74 -3.89
CA VAL A 98 9.20 9.45 -3.52
C VAL A 98 8.62 8.30 -4.33
N ASP A 99 7.28 8.19 -4.40
CA ASP A 99 6.66 7.12 -5.16
C ASP A 99 6.75 7.34 -6.67
N TYR A 100 6.74 8.60 -7.14
CA TYR A 100 6.90 8.90 -8.56
C TYR A 100 8.27 8.43 -9.09
N ALA A 101 9.35 8.69 -8.34
CA ALA A 101 10.69 8.20 -8.71
C ALA A 101 10.78 6.65 -8.73
N VAL A 102 10.07 5.96 -7.84
CA VAL A 102 10.03 4.49 -7.84
C VAL A 102 9.18 3.97 -9.01
N LEU A 103 8.06 4.63 -9.32
CA LEU A 103 7.20 4.30 -10.45
C LEU A 103 7.95 4.41 -11.78
N GLU A 104 8.72 5.47 -12.01
CA GLU A 104 9.53 5.61 -13.21
C GLU A 104 10.49 4.41 -13.38
N GLY A 105 11.15 4.00 -12.29
CA GLY A 105 12.02 2.83 -12.25
C GLY A 105 11.30 1.49 -12.47
N LEU A 106 10.03 1.38 -12.08
CA LEU A 106 9.17 0.23 -12.36
C LEU A 106 8.81 0.17 -13.85
N MET A 107 8.42 1.29 -14.45
CA MET A 107 8.00 1.39 -15.86
C MET A 107 9.13 1.08 -16.85
N VAL A 108 10.39 1.40 -16.52
CA VAL A 108 11.57 0.95 -17.30
C VAL A 108 12.05 -0.46 -16.95
N GLY A 109 11.44 -1.10 -15.95
CA GLY A 109 11.74 -2.47 -15.51
C GLY A 109 13.00 -2.62 -14.65
N GLU A 110 13.66 -1.54 -14.25
CA GLU A 110 14.88 -1.59 -13.42
C GLU A 110 14.57 -2.02 -11.99
N VAL A 111 13.55 -1.42 -11.39
CA VAL A 111 13.11 -1.77 -10.02
C VAL A 111 12.59 -3.20 -9.96
N TRP A 112 11.89 -3.66 -11.02
CA TRP A 112 11.41 -5.04 -11.11
C TRP A 112 12.56 -6.06 -11.09
N LYS A 113 13.65 -5.81 -11.85
CA LYS A 113 14.82 -6.70 -11.85
C LYS A 113 15.45 -6.85 -10.47
N VAL A 114 15.57 -5.75 -9.71
CA VAL A 114 16.14 -5.79 -8.35
C VAL A 114 15.18 -6.49 -7.39
N SER A 115 13.88 -6.22 -7.50
CA SER A 115 12.85 -6.90 -6.71
C SER A 115 12.89 -8.42 -6.95
N ASP A 116 12.96 -8.85 -8.21
CA ASP A 116 13.04 -10.27 -8.58
C ASP A 116 14.29 -10.95 -8.00
N ALA A 117 15.44 -10.27 -8.07
CA ALA A 117 16.68 -10.78 -7.47
C ALA A 117 16.55 -10.93 -5.94
N ASN A 118 15.88 -10.00 -5.26
CA ASN A 118 15.60 -10.11 -3.83
C ASN A 118 14.72 -11.33 -3.51
N PHE A 119 13.64 -11.54 -4.26
CA PHE A 119 12.77 -12.71 -4.06
C PHE A 119 13.50 -14.04 -4.33
N ILE A 120 14.40 -14.08 -5.33
CA ILE A 120 15.25 -15.25 -5.62
C ILE A 120 16.21 -15.52 -4.46
N ALA A 121 16.86 -14.47 -3.93
CA ALA A 121 17.71 -14.58 -2.75
C ALA A 121 16.92 -15.10 -1.52
N GLU A 122 15.61 -14.87 -1.49
CA GLU A 122 14.69 -15.33 -0.46
C GLU A 122 14.01 -16.68 -0.75
N GLY A 123 14.45 -17.36 -1.80
CA GLY A 123 14.11 -18.74 -2.11
C GLY A 123 13.06 -18.97 -3.18
N PHE A 124 12.59 -17.93 -3.89
CA PHE A 124 11.88 -18.14 -5.14
C PHE A 124 12.79 -18.72 -6.22
N THR A 125 12.24 -19.56 -7.09
CA THR A 125 12.96 -20.04 -8.28
C THR A 125 12.82 -19.05 -9.43
N GLN A 126 13.77 -19.07 -10.38
CA GLN A 126 13.67 -18.28 -11.60
C GLN A 126 12.38 -18.59 -12.38
N GLU A 127 11.95 -19.85 -12.40
CA GLU A 127 10.70 -20.28 -13.04
C GLU A 127 9.48 -19.63 -12.39
N GLN A 128 9.42 -19.60 -11.05
CA GLN A 128 8.34 -18.92 -10.33
C GLN A 128 8.29 -17.43 -10.64
N ILE A 129 9.45 -16.76 -10.69
CA ILE A 129 9.53 -15.35 -11.08
C ILE A 129 9.01 -15.14 -12.50
N ASN A 130 9.41 -15.97 -13.47
CA ASN A 130 8.93 -15.86 -14.85
C ASN A 130 7.41 -16.04 -14.98
N ILE A 131 6.80 -16.90 -14.16
CA ILE A 131 5.34 -17.06 -14.10
C ILE A 131 4.68 -15.79 -13.53
N LEU A 132 5.27 -15.19 -12.49
CA LEU A 132 4.77 -13.95 -11.91
C LEU A 132 4.88 -12.76 -12.87
N HIS A 133 5.92 -12.70 -13.71
CA HIS A 133 6.08 -11.64 -14.71
C HIS A 133 4.89 -11.57 -15.67
N SER A 134 4.40 -12.71 -16.12
CA SER A 134 3.32 -12.78 -17.12
C SER A 134 1.91 -12.73 -16.54
N GLY A 135 1.76 -12.95 -15.23
CA GLY A 135 0.45 -13.14 -14.59
C GLY A 135 0.15 -12.26 -13.38
N ASN A 136 1.05 -11.35 -12.95
CA ASN A 136 0.80 -10.49 -11.81
C ASN A 136 0.11 -9.17 -12.25
N PRO A 137 -1.12 -8.88 -11.78
CA PRO A 137 -1.81 -7.61 -12.03
C PRO A 137 -0.99 -6.36 -11.72
N ALA A 138 -0.11 -6.43 -10.71
CA ALA A 138 0.76 -5.32 -10.34
C ALA A 138 1.75 -4.89 -11.44
N ARG A 139 2.01 -5.77 -12.43
CA ARG A 139 2.83 -5.48 -13.63
C ARG A 139 1.97 -5.31 -14.87
N GLY A 140 0.99 -6.18 -15.04
CA GLY A 140 0.20 -6.25 -16.27
C GLY A 140 -0.74 -5.07 -16.50
N PHE A 141 -1.03 -4.28 -15.46
CA PHE A 141 -1.99 -3.18 -15.51
C PHE A 141 -1.42 -1.84 -15.02
N GLU A 142 -0.09 -1.70 -15.03
CA GLU A 142 0.59 -0.44 -14.76
C GLU A 142 0.31 0.61 -15.87
N PRO A 143 0.66 1.89 -15.66
CA PRO A 143 0.44 2.96 -16.64
C PRO A 143 1.01 2.63 -18.03
N GLU A 144 0.25 2.89 -19.11
CA GLU A 144 0.65 2.55 -20.49
C GLU A 144 1.82 3.37 -21.05
N CYS A 145 2.05 4.56 -20.51
CA CYS A 145 3.13 5.47 -20.90
C CYS A 145 3.52 6.39 -19.74
N PHE A 146 4.72 6.95 -19.81
CA PHE A 146 5.17 7.98 -18.87
C PHE A 146 4.24 9.19 -18.90
N PHE A 147 4.06 9.79 -17.73
CA PHE A 147 3.24 10.98 -17.54
C PHE A 147 3.88 11.87 -16.49
N ASP A 148 3.80 13.18 -16.70
CA ASP A 148 4.36 14.15 -15.75
C ASP A 148 3.42 14.36 -14.57
N VAL A 149 4.00 14.58 -13.39
CA VAL A 149 3.27 14.98 -12.18
C VAL A 149 3.87 16.23 -11.57
N GLU A 150 3.03 16.99 -10.87
CA GLU A 150 3.50 17.91 -9.84
C GLU A 150 3.86 17.07 -8.61
N GLU A 151 5.17 16.93 -8.38
CA GLU A 151 5.72 16.16 -7.27
C GLU A 151 5.41 16.82 -5.93
N LEU A 152 4.84 16.04 -5.02
CA LEU A 152 4.46 16.48 -3.67
C LEU A 152 5.43 16.00 -2.59
N GLU A 153 5.59 16.84 -1.58
CA GLU A 153 6.31 16.58 -0.33
C GLU A 153 5.35 16.50 0.88
N ASP A 154 5.86 16.03 2.02
CA ASP A 154 5.07 16.01 3.27
C ASP A 154 4.67 17.42 3.70
N GLY A 155 3.37 17.63 3.92
CA GLY A 155 2.81 18.92 4.35
C GLY A 155 2.37 19.85 3.23
N ASP A 156 2.60 19.50 1.96
CA ASP A 156 2.06 20.26 0.82
C ASP A 156 0.53 20.31 0.85
N VAL A 157 -0.05 21.27 0.13
CA VAL A 157 -1.50 21.52 0.17
C VAL A 157 -2.08 21.56 -1.23
N ILE A 158 -3.06 20.70 -1.47
CA ILE A 158 -3.91 20.76 -2.67
C ILE A 158 -5.17 21.55 -2.32
N THR A 159 -5.54 22.50 -3.19
CA THR A 159 -6.76 23.29 -3.03
C THR A 159 -7.79 22.86 -4.06
N VAL A 160 -9.05 22.73 -3.63
CA VAL A 160 -10.22 22.48 -4.48
C VAL A 160 -11.31 23.47 -4.08
N GLY A 161 -11.48 24.53 -4.87
CA GLY A 161 -12.32 25.67 -4.53
C GLY A 161 -11.92 26.28 -3.19
N LYS A 162 -12.82 26.29 -2.20
CA LYS A 162 -12.52 26.79 -0.84
C LYS A 162 -11.76 25.80 0.04
N TRP A 163 -11.67 24.53 -0.34
CA TRP A 163 -11.15 23.46 0.51
C TRP A 163 -9.66 23.27 0.34
N LYS A 164 -8.97 23.10 1.48
CA LYS A 164 -7.55 22.77 1.53
C LYS A 164 -7.39 21.35 2.06
N PHE A 165 -6.60 20.56 1.34
CA PHE A 165 -6.23 19.20 1.70
C PHE A 165 -4.73 19.15 1.93
N GLN A 166 -4.33 18.85 3.16
CA GLN A 166 -2.94 18.63 3.50
C GLN A 166 -2.51 17.25 3.03
N CYS A 167 -1.41 17.20 2.31
CA CYS A 167 -0.71 15.99 1.87
C CYS A 167 0.13 15.46 3.03
N ILE A 168 -0.09 14.20 3.42
CA ILE A 168 0.61 13.58 4.55
C ILE A 168 1.34 12.34 4.04
N LEU A 169 2.67 12.40 4.04
CA LEU A 169 3.51 11.27 3.67
C LEU A 169 3.50 10.21 4.78
N VAL A 170 3.19 8.96 4.40
CA VAL A 170 3.03 7.80 5.29
C VAL A 170 3.77 6.57 4.72
N PRO A 171 5.12 6.61 4.67
CA PRO A 171 5.91 5.52 4.10
C PRO A 171 5.64 4.19 4.82
N GLY A 172 5.62 3.09 4.06
CA GLY A 172 5.48 1.74 4.61
C GLY A 172 4.83 0.77 3.64
N HIS A 173 3.56 1.02 3.29
CA HIS A 173 2.86 0.24 2.27
C HIS A 173 3.58 0.35 0.91
N THR A 174 3.83 1.60 0.51
CA THR A 174 4.84 1.98 -0.50
C THR A 174 5.84 2.97 0.13
N PRO A 175 7.01 3.22 -0.49
CA PRO A 175 7.99 4.16 0.03
C PRO A 175 7.46 5.60 0.18
N GLY A 176 6.48 5.99 -0.63
CA GLY A 176 5.98 7.35 -0.77
C GLY A 176 4.46 7.49 -0.71
N GLN A 177 3.72 6.55 -0.13
CA GLN A 177 2.27 6.67 -0.01
C GLN A 177 1.86 7.96 0.71
N MET A 178 0.81 8.60 0.19
CA MET A 178 0.36 9.91 0.66
C MET A 178 -1.15 9.92 0.94
N LEU A 179 -1.52 10.51 2.08
CA LEU A 179 -2.90 10.74 2.48
C LEU A 179 -3.32 12.17 2.17
N LEU A 180 -4.62 12.39 1.96
CA LEU A 180 -5.21 13.73 1.92
C LEU A 180 -6.06 13.97 3.16
N TYR A 181 -5.75 15.04 3.88
CA TYR A 181 -6.45 15.42 5.10
C TYR A 181 -7.10 16.79 4.99
N GLN A 182 -8.41 16.83 5.17
CA GLN A 182 -9.20 18.05 5.30
C GLN A 182 -9.38 18.35 6.80
N ARG A 183 -8.75 19.41 7.28
CA ARG A 183 -8.61 19.69 8.72
C ARG A 183 -9.91 20.11 9.39
N GLU A 184 -10.65 21.02 8.76
CA GLU A 184 -11.86 21.62 9.32
C GLU A 184 -12.96 20.58 9.54
N GLU A 185 -13.07 19.62 8.62
CA GLU A 185 -14.04 18.53 8.66
C GLU A 185 -13.51 17.28 9.36
N GLN A 186 -12.21 17.22 9.65
CA GLN A 186 -11.52 16.03 10.17
C GLN A 186 -11.73 14.81 9.25
N LEU A 187 -11.65 15.05 7.95
CA LEU A 187 -11.86 14.06 6.89
C LEU A 187 -10.51 13.60 6.34
N LEU A 188 -10.25 12.30 6.38
CA LEU A 188 -9.01 11.69 5.92
C LEU A 188 -9.27 10.67 4.81
N PHE A 189 -8.64 10.85 3.66
CA PHE A 189 -8.53 9.81 2.64
C PHE A 189 -7.34 8.92 3.01
N THR A 190 -7.62 7.70 3.46
CA THR A 190 -6.60 6.82 4.06
C THR A 190 -5.83 5.98 3.06
N ALA A 191 -6.21 6.02 1.77
CA ALA A 191 -5.63 5.19 0.72
C ALA A 191 -5.52 3.73 1.19
N ASP A 192 -4.34 3.12 1.01
CA ASP A 192 -3.96 1.80 1.53
C ASP A 192 -3.15 1.88 2.83
N HIS A 193 -3.09 3.05 3.48
CA HIS A 193 -2.47 3.15 4.81
C HIS A 193 -3.35 2.51 5.89
N ILE A 194 -4.67 2.71 5.80
CA ILE A 194 -5.64 2.16 6.74
C ILE A 194 -6.81 1.61 5.95
N LEU A 195 -6.92 0.28 5.97
CA LEU A 195 -8.03 -0.49 5.43
C LEU A 195 -8.77 -1.19 6.57
N PHE A 196 -10.08 -1.35 6.47
CA PHE A 196 -10.92 -1.75 7.60
C PHE A 196 -11.19 -3.27 7.64
N ASP A 197 -11.47 -3.89 6.50
CA ASP A 197 -11.75 -5.34 6.44
C ASP A 197 -10.49 -6.20 6.18
N ILE A 198 -9.37 -5.58 5.84
CA ILE A 198 -8.07 -6.23 5.58
C ILE A 198 -6.94 -5.39 6.17
N THR A 199 -5.81 -6.03 6.43
CA THR A 199 -4.55 -5.35 6.71
C THR A 199 -3.87 -4.99 5.40
N PRO A 200 -3.37 -3.75 5.23
CA PRO A 200 -2.53 -3.40 4.10
C PRO A 200 -1.33 -4.33 3.96
N ASN A 201 -0.94 -4.63 2.72
CA ASN A 201 0.26 -5.43 2.46
C ASN A 201 1.51 -4.58 2.70
N ILE A 202 2.39 -4.98 3.60
CA ILE A 202 3.68 -4.31 3.81
C ILE A 202 4.78 -5.21 3.27
N THR A 203 5.44 -4.83 2.18
CA THR A 203 6.49 -5.63 1.53
C THR A 203 7.86 -4.95 1.60
N CYS A 204 8.92 -5.69 1.25
CA CYS A 204 10.22 -5.08 1.00
C CYS A 204 10.19 -4.23 -0.27
N TRP A 205 10.79 -3.04 -0.19
CA TRP A 205 10.96 -2.12 -1.33
C TRP A 205 12.44 -1.91 -1.62
N VAL A 206 12.77 -1.78 -2.91
CA VAL A 206 14.15 -1.48 -3.33
C VAL A 206 14.60 -0.17 -2.69
N GLY A 207 15.76 -0.16 -2.04
CA GLY A 207 16.30 1.01 -1.36
C GLY A 207 15.65 1.34 -0.01
N THR A 208 14.66 0.57 0.45
CA THR A 208 14.03 0.75 1.78
C THR A 208 14.50 -0.33 2.73
N ALA A 209 15.18 0.06 3.82
CA ALA A 209 15.74 -0.89 4.77
C ALA A 209 14.69 -1.54 5.70
N ASP A 210 13.59 -0.83 5.99
CA ASP A 210 12.64 -1.24 7.02
C ASP A 210 11.22 -0.72 6.72
N SER A 211 10.55 -1.32 5.73
CA SER A 211 9.18 -0.92 5.34
C SER A 211 8.18 -1.06 6.49
N LEU A 212 8.31 -2.11 7.32
CA LEU A 212 7.41 -2.31 8.45
C LEU A 212 7.65 -1.25 9.54
N GLY A 213 8.90 -0.92 9.87
CA GLY A 213 9.20 0.16 10.79
C GLY A 213 8.62 1.49 10.34
N ASN A 214 8.84 1.84 9.06
CA ASN A 214 8.27 3.03 8.45
C ASN A 214 6.74 3.05 8.55
N TYR A 215 6.09 1.92 8.28
CA TYR A 215 4.63 1.80 8.37
C TYR A 215 4.13 2.02 9.79
N LEU A 216 4.79 1.43 10.80
CA LEU A 216 4.42 1.60 12.20
C LEU A 216 4.62 3.04 12.68
N ASP A 217 5.71 3.68 12.28
CA ASP A 217 5.95 5.11 12.57
C ASP A 217 4.90 6.00 11.89
N SER A 218 4.49 5.64 10.67
CA SER A 218 3.39 6.32 9.96
C SER A 218 2.03 6.15 10.64
N LEU A 219 1.76 4.99 11.23
CA LEU A 219 0.54 4.79 12.05
C LEU A 219 0.57 5.66 13.31
N VAL A 220 1.73 5.80 13.97
CA VAL A 220 1.90 6.73 15.11
C VAL A 220 1.62 8.17 14.67
N LYS A 221 2.25 8.62 13.58
CA LYS A 221 2.04 9.96 13.01
C LYS A 221 0.56 10.20 12.69
N THR A 222 -0.12 9.22 12.09
CA THR A 222 -1.53 9.35 11.70
C THR A 222 -2.48 9.32 12.90
N ARG A 223 -2.14 8.59 13.97
CA ARG A 223 -2.92 8.56 15.22
C ARG A 223 -3.03 9.93 15.87
N ASP A 224 -2.01 10.78 15.74
CA ASP A 224 -1.99 12.13 16.32
C ASP A 224 -2.90 13.13 15.55
N ILE A 225 -3.50 12.71 14.43
CA ILE A 225 -4.39 13.53 13.61
C ILE A 225 -5.84 13.37 14.11
N PRO A 226 -6.58 14.47 14.35
CA PRO A 226 -8.02 14.41 14.62
C PRO A 226 -8.79 13.94 13.39
N ILE A 227 -9.42 12.76 13.46
CA ILE A 227 -10.12 12.13 12.35
C ILE A 227 -11.53 11.79 12.81
N ARG A 228 -12.52 12.40 12.16
CA ARG A 228 -13.94 12.08 12.33
C ARG A 228 -14.42 11.12 11.25
N THR A 229 -13.89 11.23 10.04
CA THR A 229 -14.29 10.39 8.91
C THR A 229 -13.05 9.94 8.15
N ALA A 230 -12.92 8.63 7.95
CA ALA A 230 -11.84 8.01 7.21
C ALA A 230 -12.39 7.30 5.97
N LEU A 231 -11.78 7.55 4.81
CA LEU A 231 -12.20 7.09 3.50
C LEU A 231 -11.09 6.22 2.87
N PRO A 232 -11.20 4.87 2.94
CA PRO A 232 -10.18 3.94 2.47
C PRO A 232 -10.24 3.72 0.95
N ALA A 233 -9.12 3.39 0.31
CA ALA A 233 -9.16 3.10 -1.12
C ALA A 233 -9.85 1.76 -1.46
N HIS A 234 -9.97 0.83 -0.52
CA HIS A 234 -10.69 -0.43 -0.75
C HIS A 234 -11.74 -0.70 0.32
N ARG A 235 -12.84 -1.30 -0.12
CA ARG A 235 -13.96 -1.76 0.72
C ARG A 235 -14.60 -0.60 1.50
N LYS A 236 -15.46 -0.90 2.47
CA LYS A 236 -16.16 0.12 3.26
C LYS A 236 -15.45 0.36 4.58
N ASN A 237 -15.70 1.53 5.15
CA ASN A 237 -15.37 1.82 6.53
C ASN A 237 -16.62 1.66 7.40
N ASP A 238 -16.61 0.69 8.31
CA ASP A 238 -17.70 0.42 9.26
C ASP A 238 -17.26 0.55 10.73
N MET A 239 -16.06 1.06 11.02
CA MET A 239 -15.53 1.10 12.39
C MET A 239 -14.72 2.37 12.69
N ASN A 240 -14.42 2.59 13.97
CA ASN A 240 -13.60 3.72 14.37
C ASN A 240 -12.16 3.55 13.84
N VAL A 241 -11.61 4.61 13.24
CA VAL A 241 -10.27 4.57 12.63
C VAL A 241 -9.16 4.31 13.64
N TYR A 242 -9.27 4.82 14.88
CA TYR A 242 -8.27 4.63 15.92
C TYR A 242 -8.29 3.22 16.48
N GLU A 243 -9.49 2.66 16.66
CA GLU A 243 -9.65 1.23 16.98
C GLU A 243 -9.05 0.37 15.86
N ARG A 244 -9.26 0.74 14.59
CA ARG A 244 -8.69 0.02 13.46
C ARG A 244 -7.16 0.08 13.43
N MET A 245 -6.57 1.24 13.72
CA MET A 245 -5.12 1.38 13.86
C MET A 245 -4.58 0.45 14.96
N ASP A 246 -5.28 0.35 16.10
CA ASP A 246 -4.88 -0.54 17.19
C ASP A 246 -4.93 -2.02 16.75
N GLU A 247 -5.97 -2.44 16.03
CA GLU A 247 -6.07 -3.79 15.46
C GLU A 247 -4.97 -4.10 14.44
N ILE A 248 -4.66 -3.14 13.55
CA ILE A 248 -3.64 -3.30 12.50
C ILE A 248 -2.29 -3.63 13.12
N VAL A 249 -1.93 -2.97 14.21
CA VAL A 249 -0.61 -3.21 14.78
C VAL A 249 -0.59 -4.24 15.91
N GLU A 250 -1.74 -4.58 16.51
CA GLU A 250 -1.89 -5.89 17.15
C GLU A 250 -1.61 -7.05 16.16
N HIS A 251 -2.12 -6.94 14.95
CA HIS A 251 -1.88 -7.92 13.89
C HIS A 251 -0.37 -8.03 13.57
N HIS A 252 0.32 -6.90 13.34
CA HIS A 252 1.76 -6.92 13.08
C HIS A 252 2.58 -7.44 14.27
N LEU A 253 2.21 -7.10 15.51
CA LEU A 253 2.88 -7.67 16.69
C LEU A 253 2.74 -9.19 16.72
N LYS A 254 1.53 -9.71 16.50
CA LYS A 254 1.30 -11.16 16.44
C LYS A 254 2.13 -11.79 15.33
N ARG A 255 2.13 -11.20 14.14
CA ARG A 255 2.90 -11.70 12.99
C ARG A 255 4.40 -11.68 13.24
N MET A 256 4.95 -10.63 13.85
CA MET A 256 6.36 -10.59 14.28
C MET A 256 6.70 -11.72 15.26
N LYS A 257 5.81 -12.01 16.22
CA LYS A 257 6.01 -13.12 17.17
C LYS A 257 5.98 -14.47 16.46
N GLU A 258 5.07 -14.67 15.50
CA GLU A 258 5.04 -15.87 14.65
C GLU A 258 6.35 -16.01 13.83
N THR A 259 6.87 -14.90 13.29
CA THR A 259 8.16 -14.88 12.59
C THR A 259 9.32 -15.26 13.52
N VAL A 260 9.36 -14.75 14.75
CA VAL A 260 10.37 -15.14 15.75
C VAL A 260 10.30 -16.63 16.04
N ASP A 261 9.10 -17.19 16.24
CA ASP A 261 8.90 -18.62 16.47
C ASP A 261 9.38 -19.45 15.28
N ALA A 262 9.11 -19.00 14.05
CA ALA A 262 9.53 -19.67 12.82
C ALA A 262 11.07 -19.64 12.63
N ILE A 263 11.74 -18.51 12.92
CA ILE A 263 13.21 -18.44 12.89
C ILE A 263 13.80 -19.37 13.95
N GLN A 264 13.22 -19.42 15.16
CA GLN A 264 13.70 -20.29 16.23
C GLN A 264 13.55 -21.78 15.88
N GLN A 265 12.46 -22.14 15.21
CA GLN A 265 12.22 -23.51 14.76
C GLN A 265 13.11 -23.91 13.58
N PHE A 266 13.40 -22.97 12.67
CA PHE A 266 14.13 -23.23 11.43
C PHE A 266 15.29 -22.22 11.22
N PRO A 267 16.30 -22.20 12.11
CA PRO A 267 17.41 -21.26 12.02
C PRO A 267 18.19 -21.43 10.72
N GLY A 268 18.60 -20.31 10.11
CA GLY A 268 19.31 -20.29 8.84
C GLY A 268 18.43 -20.51 7.60
N SER A 269 17.11 -20.44 7.75
CA SER A 269 16.17 -20.50 6.63
C SER A 269 16.00 -19.14 5.94
N HIS A 270 15.70 -19.16 4.65
CA HIS A 270 15.30 -17.99 3.86
C HIS A 270 13.81 -17.64 4.09
N ALA A 271 13.39 -16.44 3.67
CA ALA A 271 12.04 -15.93 3.96
C ALA A 271 10.92 -16.80 3.37
N THR A 272 11.10 -17.41 2.18
CA THR A 272 10.08 -18.32 1.62
C THR A 272 9.79 -19.52 2.53
N LYS A 273 10.82 -20.09 3.18
CA LYS A 273 10.65 -21.20 4.13
C LYS A 273 9.99 -20.73 5.42
N ILE A 274 10.37 -19.55 5.91
CA ILE A 274 9.77 -18.93 7.10
C ILE A 274 8.28 -18.62 6.84
N ALA A 275 7.96 -18.00 5.71
CA ALA A 275 6.60 -17.66 5.29
C ALA A 275 5.70 -18.89 5.24
N ALA A 276 6.19 -20.02 4.72
CA ALA A 276 5.45 -21.28 4.69
C ALA A 276 5.05 -21.82 6.08
N CYS A 277 5.68 -21.34 7.15
CA CYS A 277 5.38 -21.71 8.53
C CYS A 277 4.46 -20.71 9.25
N LEU A 278 4.19 -19.54 8.65
CA LEU A 278 3.32 -18.53 9.24
C LEU A 278 1.84 -18.83 8.95
N ARG A 279 0.95 -18.19 9.73
CA ARG A 279 -0.49 -18.40 9.57
C ARG A 279 -1.06 -17.48 8.51
N TRP A 280 -1.46 -18.07 7.39
CA TRP A 280 -2.13 -17.40 6.28
C TRP A 280 -3.57 -17.91 6.11
N SER A 281 -4.46 -17.04 5.63
CA SER A 281 -5.81 -17.46 5.24
C SER A 281 -5.80 -18.19 3.89
N MET A 282 -5.32 -19.44 3.87
CA MET A 282 -5.18 -20.25 2.65
C MET A 282 -6.48 -20.97 2.24
N ARG A 283 -7.59 -20.75 2.96
CA ARG A 283 -8.91 -21.38 2.70
C ARG A 283 -8.84 -22.91 2.58
N GLY A 284 -8.08 -23.54 3.49
CA GLY A 284 -7.91 -24.99 3.54
C GLY A 284 -6.82 -25.57 2.63
N LYS A 285 -6.15 -24.73 1.81
CA LYS A 285 -5.02 -25.15 0.98
C LYS A 285 -3.74 -25.29 1.78
N THR A 286 -2.86 -26.17 1.33
CA THR A 286 -1.45 -26.22 1.74
C THR A 286 -0.65 -25.06 1.13
N TRP A 287 0.57 -24.83 1.61
CA TRP A 287 1.46 -23.80 1.03
C TRP A 287 1.68 -24.01 -0.46
N GLU A 288 1.88 -25.25 -0.92
CA GLU A 288 2.17 -25.51 -2.34
C GLU A 288 0.95 -25.39 -3.25
N GLU A 289 -0.26 -25.58 -2.71
CA GLU A 289 -1.52 -25.31 -3.40
C GLU A 289 -1.91 -23.82 -3.37
N PHE A 290 -1.25 -23.03 -2.51
CA PHE A 290 -1.53 -21.59 -2.41
C PHE A 290 -1.04 -20.90 -3.69
N PRO A 291 -1.90 -20.09 -4.37
CA PRO A 291 -1.54 -19.48 -5.64
C PRO A 291 -0.22 -18.73 -5.56
N LEU A 292 0.59 -18.83 -6.62
CA LEU A 292 1.96 -18.30 -6.60
C LEU A 292 2.00 -16.79 -6.32
N SER A 293 1.05 -16.02 -6.87
CA SER A 293 0.90 -14.58 -6.58
C SER A 293 0.61 -14.31 -5.10
N GLN A 294 -0.18 -15.16 -4.45
CA GLN A 294 -0.47 -15.03 -3.02
C GLN A 294 0.73 -15.42 -2.16
N ARG A 295 1.51 -16.44 -2.58
CA ARG A 295 2.80 -16.74 -1.95
C ARG A 295 3.79 -15.60 -2.10
N TRP A 296 3.80 -14.91 -3.24
CA TRP A 296 4.65 -13.73 -3.46
C TRP A 296 4.32 -12.61 -2.47
N PHE A 297 3.04 -12.28 -2.28
CA PHE A 297 2.62 -11.33 -1.23
C PHE A 297 3.02 -11.79 0.18
N ALA A 298 2.74 -13.06 0.52
CA ALA A 298 3.07 -13.63 1.82
C ALA A 298 4.59 -13.59 2.14
N VAL A 299 5.42 -13.87 1.13
CA VAL A 299 6.88 -13.81 1.27
C VAL A 299 7.36 -12.37 1.35
N GLY A 300 6.84 -11.46 0.53
CA GLY A 300 7.14 -10.02 0.64
C GLY A 300 6.85 -9.46 2.02
N GLU A 301 5.69 -9.83 2.59
CA GLU A 301 5.32 -9.47 3.95
C GLU A 301 6.24 -10.10 4.99
N THR A 302 6.62 -11.36 4.80
CA THR A 302 7.58 -12.03 5.70
C THR A 302 8.94 -11.35 5.67
N ILE A 303 9.43 -10.91 4.50
CA ILE A 303 10.68 -10.16 4.37
C ILE A 303 10.60 -8.85 5.15
N ALA A 304 9.51 -8.08 5.02
CA ALA A 304 9.35 -6.84 5.77
C ALA A 304 9.40 -7.05 7.30
N HIS A 305 8.83 -8.15 7.81
CA HIS A 305 8.93 -8.51 9.22
C HIS A 305 10.35 -8.95 9.62
N LEU A 306 11.07 -9.65 8.73
CA LEU A 306 12.46 -10.04 8.95
C LEU A 306 13.39 -8.81 8.98
N ASP A 307 13.24 -7.90 8.02
CA ASP A 307 13.99 -6.65 7.95
C ASP A 307 13.76 -5.79 9.20
N TYR A 308 12.53 -5.72 9.71
CA TYR A 308 12.23 -5.06 10.98
C TYR A 308 13.04 -5.64 12.14
N LEU A 309 13.07 -6.97 12.28
CA LEU A 309 13.83 -7.67 13.31
C LEU A 309 15.34 -7.46 13.14
N VAL A 310 15.84 -7.47 11.90
CA VAL A 310 17.26 -7.24 11.59
C VAL A 310 17.68 -5.81 11.92
N CYS A 311 16.91 -4.80 11.53
CA CYS A 311 17.22 -3.39 11.80
C CYS A 311 17.26 -3.06 13.30
N ARG A 312 16.56 -3.84 14.14
CA ARG A 312 16.57 -3.72 15.61
C ARG A 312 17.60 -4.65 16.28
N GLY A 313 18.36 -5.40 15.49
CA GLY A 313 19.36 -6.35 15.97
C GLY A 313 18.77 -7.51 16.74
N TYR A 314 17.50 -7.87 16.50
CA TYR A 314 16.81 -9.03 17.10
C TYR A 314 16.98 -10.30 16.26
N ALA A 315 17.27 -10.13 14.98
CA ALA A 315 17.71 -11.17 14.07
C ALA A 315 18.96 -10.69 13.30
N GLU A 316 19.69 -11.63 12.73
CA GLU A 316 20.76 -11.36 11.78
C GLU A 316 20.46 -12.03 10.43
N ARG A 317 20.87 -11.39 9.35
CA ARG A 317 20.81 -11.91 7.98
C ARG A 317 22.22 -12.20 7.48
N LYS A 318 22.45 -13.41 6.96
CA LYS A 318 23.68 -13.80 6.24
C LYS A 318 23.32 -14.48 4.93
N VAL A 319 24.29 -14.60 4.02
CA VAL A 319 24.13 -15.39 2.80
C VAL A 319 24.69 -16.78 3.03
N VAL A 320 23.88 -17.81 2.81
CA VAL A 320 24.26 -19.23 2.86
C VAL A 320 23.77 -19.90 1.58
N ASP A 321 24.67 -20.61 0.88
CA ASP A 321 24.38 -21.28 -0.40
C ASP A 321 23.69 -20.37 -1.43
N GLY A 322 24.10 -19.10 -1.48
CA GLY A 322 23.57 -18.10 -2.41
C GLY A 322 22.17 -17.55 -2.05
N LYS A 323 21.64 -17.88 -0.86
CA LYS A 323 20.34 -17.38 -0.36
C LYS A 323 20.52 -16.61 0.94
N ASN A 324 19.60 -15.71 1.22
CA ASN A 324 19.49 -15.09 2.53
C ASN A 324 19.07 -16.13 3.58
N ALA A 325 19.63 -16.02 4.77
CA ALA A 325 19.39 -16.93 5.88
C ALA A 325 19.33 -16.12 7.18
N TYR A 326 18.39 -16.47 8.05
CA TYR A 326 18.06 -15.69 9.24
C TYR A 326 18.23 -16.47 10.53
N TRP A 327 18.81 -15.82 11.55
CA TRP A 327 18.94 -16.34 12.93
C TRP A 327 18.51 -15.28 13.92
N LEU A 328 17.98 -15.69 15.07
CA LEU A 328 17.80 -14.79 16.19
C LEU A 328 19.16 -14.47 16.82
N THR A 329 19.36 -13.22 17.22
CA THR A 329 20.56 -12.76 17.94
C THR A 329 20.41 -12.89 19.46
N MET A 330 19.22 -13.29 19.92
CA MET A 330 18.87 -13.46 21.33
C MET A 330 17.84 -14.57 21.49
N ASP A 331 17.60 -15.00 22.74
CA ASP A 331 16.54 -15.95 23.06
C ASP A 331 15.17 -15.48 22.54
N GLY A 332 14.38 -16.41 21.98
CA GLY A 332 13.08 -16.09 21.37
C GLY A 332 12.06 -15.51 22.36
N ALA A 333 12.06 -15.96 23.62
CA ALA A 333 11.18 -15.38 24.63
C ALA A 333 11.61 -13.95 24.99
N LEU A 334 12.92 -13.70 25.09
CA LEU A 334 13.45 -12.34 25.29
C LEU A 334 13.12 -11.42 24.11
N CYS A 335 13.26 -11.90 22.87
CA CYS A 335 12.90 -11.16 21.65
C CYS A 335 11.42 -10.74 21.68
N LYS A 336 10.51 -11.69 21.95
CA LYS A 336 9.07 -11.43 22.05
C LYS A 336 8.73 -10.45 23.18
N SER A 337 9.40 -10.55 24.33
CA SER A 337 9.23 -9.58 25.42
C SER A 337 9.66 -8.17 25.03
N LYS A 338 10.71 -8.01 24.22
CA LYS A 338 11.14 -6.69 23.71
C LYS A 338 10.13 -6.12 22.71
N LEU A 339 9.57 -6.95 21.83
CA LEU A 339 8.49 -6.54 20.92
C LEU A 339 7.26 -6.03 21.69
N ASP A 340 6.89 -6.71 22.78
CA ASP A 340 5.79 -6.25 23.65
C ASP A 340 6.05 -4.87 24.27
N CYS A 341 7.29 -4.56 24.64
CA CYS A 341 7.64 -3.24 25.18
C CYS A 341 7.51 -2.14 24.12
N ILE A 342 7.98 -2.39 22.89
CA ILE A 342 7.79 -1.46 21.77
C ILE A 342 6.29 -1.19 21.58
N TRP A 343 5.49 -2.24 21.68
CA TRP A 343 4.06 -2.14 21.46
C TRP A 343 3.29 -1.40 22.55
N LYS A 344 3.68 -1.58 23.82
CA LYS A 344 3.13 -0.80 24.93
C LYS A 344 3.37 0.70 24.76
N ASN A 345 4.52 1.09 24.19
CA ASN A 345 4.83 2.50 23.95
C ASN A 345 3.94 3.12 22.87
N TYR A 346 3.54 2.35 21.86
CA TYR A 346 2.57 2.81 20.86
C TYR A 346 1.23 3.18 21.50
N ARG A 347 0.74 2.36 22.44
CA ARG A 347 -0.56 2.59 23.12
C ARG A 347 -0.57 3.65 24.20
N ALA A 348 0.61 4.04 24.68
CA ALA A 348 0.75 4.99 25.78
C ALA A 348 0.65 6.46 25.34
N LYS A 349 0.57 6.70 24.02
CA LYS A 349 0.29 7.98 23.39
C LYS A 349 -1.12 7.96 22.80
#